data_AF-A0A1F4W0M2-F1
#
_entry.id   AF-A0A1F4W0M2-F1
#
_cell.length_a   1.000
_cell.length_b   1.000
_cell.length_c   1.000
_cell.angle_alpha   90.00
_cell.angle_beta   90.00
_cell.angle_gamma   90.00
#
_symmetry.space_group_name_H-M   'P 1'
#
loop_
_entity.id
_entity.type
_entity.pdbx_description
1 polymer ?
#
loop_
_entity_poly.entity_id
_entity_poly.type
_entity_poly.pdbx_seq_one_letter_code
_entity_poly.pdbx_strand_id
1 'polypeptide(L)'
;MSKIPWLGFLSVIFPFLLLPVEKVLPYPYLVEELAKLVLIAGLFYRNKDRSIKWVLIFGVLFTLSETVLFSMNLWALGTVYLLLPKFLGLVTLHCGTLTIMWNSFRKGIYWVVPGICLSIFIHFVFNLVIA
;
A
#
# COMPACT_ATOMS: atom_id res chain seq x y z
N MET A 1 0.26 -22.82 -13.53
CA MET A 1 0.83 -21.50 -13.88
C MET A 1 0.43 -20.50 -12.81
N SER A 2 1.38 -19.98 -12.03
CA SER A 2 1.10 -19.02 -10.97
C SER A 2 0.61 -17.70 -11.57
N LYS A 3 -0.65 -17.33 -11.32
CA LYS A 3 -1.27 -16.07 -11.79
C LYS A 3 -0.86 -14.87 -10.94
N ILE A 4 0.41 -14.80 -10.57
CA ILE A 4 1.00 -13.76 -9.70
C ILE A 4 1.59 -12.56 -10.48
N PRO A 5 2.05 -12.66 -11.75
CA PRO A 5 2.75 -11.56 -12.42
C PRO A 5 1.95 -10.25 -12.52
N TRP A 6 0.65 -10.35 -12.84
CA TRP A 6 -0.20 -9.17 -13.03
C TRP A 6 -0.52 -8.46 -11.71
N LEU A 7 -0.56 -9.17 -10.57
CA LEU A 7 -0.76 -8.55 -9.24
C LEU A 7 0.46 -7.73 -8.83
N GLY A 8 1.66 -8.25 -9.08
CA GLY A 8 2.90 -7.50 -8.86
C GLY A 8 2.96 -6.24 -9.73
N PHE A 9 2.54 -6.33 -10.99
CA PHE A 9 2.43 -5.18 -11.88
C PHE A 9 1.49 -4.10 -11.34
N LEU A 10 0.31 -4.50 -10.83
CA LEU A 10 -0.63 -3.57 -10.21
C LEU A 10 -0.05 -2.91 -8.94
N SER A 11 0.69 -3.65 -8.11
CA SER A 11 1.33 -3.06 -6.91
C SER A 11 2.36 -1.98 -7.24
N VAL A 12 2.96 -2.02 -8.42
CA VAL A 12 3.90 -0.98 -8.88
C VAL A 12 3.15 0.19 -9.49
N ILE A 13 2.10 -0.07 -10.27
CA ILE A 13 1.42 0.98 -11.04
C ILE A 13 0.41 1.78 -10.21
N PHE A 14 -0.21 1.18 -9.19
CA PHE A 14 -1.22 1.88 -8.41
C PHE A 14 -0.75 3.21 -7.81
N PRO A 15 0.45 3.32 -7.21
CA PRO A 15 0.97 4.61 -6.77
C PRO A 15 1.02 5.68 -7.87
N PHE A 16 1.40 5.30 -9.10
CA PHE A 16 1.42 6.24 -10.25
C PHE A 16 0.02 6.64 -10.71
N LEU A 17 -0.95 5.73 -10.63
CA LEU A 17 -2.36 6.02 -10.96
C LEU A 17 -3.06 6.82 -9.87
N LEU A 18 -2.56 6.76 -8.64
CA LEU A 18 -3.09 7.53 -7.52
C LEU A 18 -2.64 8.99 -7.58
N LEU A 19 -1.48 9.31 -8.13
CA LEU A 19 -0.95 10.68 -8.26
C LEU A 19 -1.94 11.74 -8.79
N PRO A 20 -2.69 11.50 -9.90
CA PRO A 20 -3.72 12.43 -10.35
C PRO A 20 -4.89 12.51 -9.38
N VAL A 21 -5.20 11.41 -8.70
CA VAL A 21 -6.26 11.33 -7.70
C VAL A 21 -5.88 12.13 -6.45
N GLU A 22 -4.62 12.10 -6.01
CA GLU A 22 -4.14 12.90 -4.87
C GLU A 22 -4.25 14.40 -5.11
N LYS A 23 -4.13 14.84 -6.38
CA LYS A 23 -4.26 16.25 -6.76
C LYS A 23 -5.71 16.74 -6.78
N VAL A 24 -6.68 15.83 -6.81
CA VAL A 24 -8.11 16.16 -7.01
C VAL A 24 -8.97 15.78 -5.80
N LEU A 25 -8.63 14.68 -5.11
CA LEU A 25 -9.38 14.19 -3.95
C LEU A 25 -8.69 14.56 -2.63
N PRO A 26 -9.45 15.01 -1.62
CA PRO A 26 -8.91 15.41 -0.33
C PRO A 26 -8.41 14.24 0.56
N TYR A 27 -8.66 12.99 0.17
CA TYR A 27 -8.39 11.81 0.99
C TYR A 27 -7.59 10.73 0.22
N PRO A 28 -6.32 10.99 -0.16
CA PRO A 28 -5.52 10.07 -0.98
C PRO A 28 -5.31 8.70 -0.30
N TYR A 29 -5.11 8.70 1.02
CA TYR A 29 -4.96 7.48 1.84
C TYR A 29 -6.15 6.51 1.70
N LEU A 30 -7.37 7.03 1.51
CA LEU A 30 -8.55 6.19 1.38
C LEU A 30 -8.54 5.43 0.05
N VAL A 31 -8.18 6.12 -1.04
CA VAL A 31 -8.11 5.51 -2.37
C VAL A 31 -6.97 4.50 -2.43
N GLU A 32 -5.84 4.80 -1.78
CA GLU A 32 -4.70 3.91 -1.71
C GLU A 32 -5.01 2.59 -0.99
N GLU A 33 -5.65 2.66 0.18
CA GLU A 33 -6.05 1.46 0.92
C GLU A 33 -7.12 0.65 0.17
N LEU A 34 -8.02 1.31 -0.58
CA LEU A 34 -8.96 0.61 -1.47
C LEU A 34 -8.23 -0.09 -2.64
N ALA A 35 -7.19 0.52 -3.21
CA ALA A 35 -6.38 -0.11 -4.25
C ALA A 35 -5.63 -1.35 -3.70
N LYS A 36 -5.07 -1.25 -2.50
CA LYS A 36 -4.45 -2.39 -1.78
C LYS A 36 -5.44 -3.51 -1.48
N LEU A 37 -6.69 -3.16 -1.14
CA LEU A 37 -7.74 -4.15 -0.93
C LEU A 37 -7.96 -5.00 -2.19
N VAL A 38 -7.98 -4.39 -3.38
CA VAL A 38 -8.10 -5.12 -4.66
C VAL A 38 -6.92 -6.07 -4.88
N LEU A 39 -5.69 -5.64 -4.55
CA LEU A 39 -4.50 -6.50 -4.62
C LEU A 39 -4.62 -7.72 -3.69
N ILE A 40 -5.00 -7.49 -2.44
CA ILE A 40 -5.12 -8.55 -1.44
C ILE A 40 -6.27 -9.50 -1.76
N ALA A 41 -7.42 -8.99 -2.19
CA ALA A 41 -8.52 -9.82 -2.64
C ALA A 41 -8.09 -10.70 -3.84
N GLY A 42 -7.42 -10.09 -4.82
CA GLY A 42 -6.87 -10.81 -5.97
C GLY A 42 -5.88 -11.89 -5.56
N LEU A 43 -4.96 -11.58 -4.64
CA LEU A 43 -4.00 -12.53 -4.08
C LEU A 43 -4.71 -13.68 -3.34
N PHE A 44 -5.68 -13.36 -2.48
CA PHE A 44 -6.38 -14.35 -1.65
C PHE A 44 -7.23 -15.32 -2.47
N TYR A 45 -7.94 -14.84 -3.48
CA TYR A 45 -8.84 -15.67 -4.29
C TYR A 45 -8.12 -16.41 -5.43
N ARG A 46 -7.02 -15.87 -5.97
CA ARG A 46 -6.34 -16.48 -7.14
C ARG A 46 -5.07 -17.26 -6.78
N ASN A 47 -4.47 -17.01 -5.63
CA ASN A 47 -3.28 -17.75 -5.21
C ASN A 47 -3.67 -18.91 -4.29
N LYS A 48 -3.38 -20.15 -4.73
CA LYS A 48 -3.50 -21.32 -3.86
C LYS A 48 -2.47 -21.26 -2.72
N ASP A 49 -1.32 -20.64 -2.99
CA ASP A 49 -0.32 -20.37 -1.97
C ASP A 49 -0.70 -19.12 -1.19
N ARG A 50 -1.28 -19.34 0.00
CA ARG A 50 -1.70 -18.29 0.95
C ARG A 50 -0.50 -17.77 1.77
N SER A 51 0.62 -17.59 1.10
CA SER A 51 1.87 -17.17 1.74
C SER A 51 1.88 -15.67 2.00
N ILE A 52 2.22 -15.30 3.23
CA ILE A 52 2.46 -13.91 3.63
C ILE A 52 3.62 -13.27 2.85
N LYS A 53 4.51 -14.07 2.24
CA LYS A 53 5.63 -13.55 1.45
C LYS A 53 5.17 -12.60 0.34
N TRP A 54 4.08 -12.93 -0.35
CA TRP A 54 3.55 -12.09 -1.42
C TRP A 54 2.98 -10.76 -0.91
N VAL A 55 2.39 -10.78 0.30
CA VAL A 55 1.88 -9.58 0.97
C VAL A 55 3.02 -8.61 1.25
N LEU A 56 4.13 -9.12 1.79
CA LEU A 56 5.33 -8.32 2.07
C LEU A 56 5.99 -7.80 0.79
N ILE A 57 6.11 -8.65 -0.24
CA ILE A 57 6.65 -8.24 -1.54
C ILE A 57 5.80 -7.10 -2.13
N PHE A 58 4.46 -7.22 -2.12
CA PHE A 58 3.59 -6.16 -2.62
C PHE A 58 3.70 -4.88 -1.80
N GLY A 59 3.85 -4.97 -0.47
CA GLY A 59 4.08 -3.80 0.36
C GLY A 59 5.37 -3.06 0.03
N VAL A 60 6.46 -3.79 -0.19
CA VAL A 60 7.74 -3.21 -0.62
C VAL A 60 7.62 -2.59 -2.02
N LEU A 61 6.99 -3.27 -2.98
CA LEU A 61 6.79 -2.74 -4.34
C LEU A 61 5.93 -1.47 -4.35
N PHE A 62 4.89 -1.45 -3.53
CA PHE A 62 4.04 -0.27 -3.34
C PHE A 62 4.87 0.91 -2.82
N THR A 63 5.65 0.66 -1.77
CA THR A 63 6.53 1.65 -1.15
C THR A 63 7.58 2.19 -2.11
N LEU A 64 8.23 1.31 -2.88
CA LEU A 64 9.24 1.71 -3.85
C LEU A 64 8.67 2.66 -4.89
N SER A 65 7.48 2.34 -5.39
CA SER A 65 6.81 3.15 -6.41
C SER A 65 6.42 4.52 -5.86
N GLU A 66 5.87 4.57 -4.65
CA GLU A 66 5.54 5.82 -3.96
C GLU A 66 6.78 6.65 -3.59
N THR A 67 7.87 6.00 -3.21
CA THR A 67 9.13 6.68 -2.88
C THR A 67 9.75 7.33 -4.11
N VAL A 68 9.63 6.73 -5.30
CA VAL A 68 10.05 7.39 -6.55
C VAL A 68 9.31 8.70 -6.73
N LEU A 69 8.00 8.74 -6.49
CA LEU A 69 7.18 9.94 -6.61
C LEU A 69 7.58 11.00 -5.57
N PHE A 70 7.77 10.61 -4.31
CA PHE A 70 8.22 11.53 -3.26
C PHE A 70 9.65 12.02 -3.45
N SER A 71 10.54 11.21 -4.01
CA SER A 71 11.94 11.59 -4.21
C SER A 71 12.07 12.81 -5.13
N MET A 72 11.19 12.94 -6.13
CA MET A 72 11.15 14.11 -7.00
C MET A 72 10.81 15.39 -6.22
N ASN A 73 9.87 15.30 -5.28
CA ASN A 73 9.46 16.43 -4.44
C ASN A 73 10.54 16.79 -3.41
N LEU A 74 11.11 15.79 -2.72
CA LEU A 74 12.19 16.00 -1.75
C LEU A 74 13.45 16.59 -2.40
N TRP A 75 13.74 16.22 -3.65
CA TRP A 75 14.83 16.82 -4.41
C TRP A 75 14.57 18.29 -4.71
N ALA A 76 13.35 18.64 -5.15
CA ALA A 76 12.95 20.02 -5.43
C ALA A 76 12.99 20.91 -4.17
N LEU A 77 12.70 20.35 -3.00
CA LEU A 77 12.70 21.05 -1.71
C LEU A 77 14.07 21.07 -1.00
N GLY A 78 15.08 20.36 -1.53
CA GLY A 78 16.41 20.27 -0.92
C GLY A 78 16.47 19.42 0.37
N THR A 79 15.46 18.59 0.63
CA THR A 79 15.30 17.80 1.87
C THR A 79 15.56 16.30 1.66
N VAL A 80 16.46 15.94 0.74
CA VAL A 80 16.75 14.55 0.34
C VAL A 80 17.22 13.66 1.50
N TYR A 81 17.82 14.25 2.55
CA TYR A 81 18.23 13.51 3.75
C TYR A 81 17.06 12.84 4.49
N LEU A 82 15.83 13.31 4.29
CA LEU A 82 14.61 12.69 4.84
C LEU A 82 14.15 11.46 4.06
N LEU A 83 14.74 11.16 2.89
CA LEU A 83 14.30 10.07 2.02
C LEU A 83 14.36 8.71 2.72
N LEU A 84 15.47 8.40 3.41
CA LEU A 84 15.65 7.12 4.09
C LEU A 84 14.67 6.91 5.26
N PRO A 85 14.54 7.83 6.24
CA PRO A 85 13.57 7.65 7.31
C PRO A 85 12.12 7.60 6.77
N LYS A 86 11.80 8.39 5.73
CA LYS A 86 10.48 8.33 5.10
C LYS A 86 10.22 6.98 4.42
N PHE A 87 11.18 6.46 3.66
CA PHE A 87 11.11 5.13 3.03
C PHE A 87 10.85 4.03 4.05
N LEU A 88 11.60 4.01 5.17
CA LEU A 88 11.42 3.01 6.22
C LEU A 88 10.03 3.11 6.90
N GLY A 89 9.54 4.33 7.11
CA GLY A 89 8.20 4.58 7.60
C GLY A 89 7.13 4.04 6.64
N LEU A 90 7.25 4.36 5.35
CA LEU A 90 6.34 3.87 4.31
C LEU A 90 6.38 2.34 4.21
N VAL A 91 7.56 1.70 4.17
CA VAL A 91 7.64 0.22 4.13
C VAL A 91 6.87 -0.40 5.28
N THR A 92 7.06 0.15 6.49
CA THR A 92 6.35 -0.29 7.68
C THR A 92 4.84 -0.12 7.54
N LEU A 93 4.40 1.03 7.02
CA LEU A 93 3.00 1.33 6.78
C LEU A 93 2.38 0.37 5.76
N HIS A 94 2.88 0.33 4.51
CA HIS A 94 2.23 -0.47 3.45
C HIS A 94 2.30 -1.97 3.75
N CYS A 95 3.41 -2.47 4.29
CA CYS A 95 3.48 -3.88 4.71
C CYS A 95 2.52 -4.16 5.86
N GLY A 96 2.41 -3.25 6.83
CA GLY A 96 1.51 -3.34 7.96
C GLY A 96 0.04 -3.37 7.55
N THR A 97 -0.42 -2.39 6.75
CA THR A 97 -1.81 -2.31 6.31
C THR A 97 -2.21 -3.46 5.39
N LEU A 98 -1.33 -3.90 4.49
CA LEU A 98 -1.55 -5.10 3.68
C LEU A 98 -1.63 -6.37 4.54
N THR A 99 -0.82 -6.48 5.58
CA THR A 99 -0.85 -7.63 6.50
C THR A 99 -2.15 -7.67 7.31
N ILE A 100 -2.65 -6.51 7.76
CA ILE A 100 -3.97 -6.39 8.42
C ILE A 100 -5.06 -6.90 7.48
N MET A 101 -5.12 -6.39 6.25
CA MET A 101 -6.11 -6.82 5.25
C MET A 101 -6.00 -8.31 4.96
N TRP A 102 -4.78 -8.83 4.75
CA TRP A 102 -4.55 -10.25 4.50
C TRP A 102 -5.09 -11.14 5.61
N ASN A 103 -4.80 -10.79 6.87
CA ASN A 103 -5.29 -11.53 8.03
C ASN A 103 -6.81 -11.44 8.17
N SER A 104 -7.40 -10.29 7.84
CA SER A 104 -8.85 -10.13 7.77
C SER A 104 -9.50 -11.08 6.76
N PHE A 105 -8.98 -11.17 5.53
CA PHE A 105 -9.49 -12.16 4.56
C PHE A 105 -9.37 -13.59 5.04
N ARG A 106 -8.25 -13.94 5.70
CA ARG A 106 -8.06 -15.28 6.29
C ARG A 106 -9.08 -15.62 7.38
N LYS A 107 -9.53 -14.63 8.16
CA LYS A 107 -10.55 -14.82 9.19
C LYS A 107 -11.98 -14.87 8.63
N GLY A 108 -12.19 -14.41 7.40
CA GLY A 108 -13.48 -14.46 6.69
C GLY A 108 -13.99 -13.08 6.29
N ILE A 109 -15.02 -13.06 5.42
CA ILE A 109 -15.52 -11.83 4.79
C ILE A 109 -15.97 -10.76 5.80
N TYR A 110 -16.54 -11.18 6.94
CA TYR A 110 -16.97 -10.27 8.00
C TYR A 110 -15.83 -9.48 8.63
N TRP A 111 -14.59 -9.99 8.58
CA TRP A 111 -13.41 -9.31 9.11
C TRP A 111 -12.76 -8.36 8.11
N VAL A 112 -13.15 -8.41 6.83
CA VAL A 112 -12.59 -7.55 5.77
C VAL A 112 -12.94 -6.09 6.02
N VAL A 113 -14.19 -5.78 6.35
CA VAL A 113 -14.64 -4.40 6.59
C VAL A 113 -13.92 -3.77 7.79
N PRO A 114 -13.86 -4.39 8.99
CA PRO A 114 -13.05 -3.86 10.09
C PRO A 114 -11.57 -3.74 9.74
N GLY A 115 -11.03 -4.69 8.96
CA GLY A 115 -9.63 -4.67 8.53
C GLY A 115 -9.28 -3.47 7.66
N ILE A 116 -10.11 -3.16 6.66
CA ILE A 116 -9.90 -1.98 5.81
C ILE A 116 -10.10 -0.68 6.58
N CYS A 117 -11.11 -0.60 7.46
CA CYS A 117 -11.31 0.59 8.30
C CYS A 117 -10.08 0.86 9.19
N LEU A 118 -9.51 -0.19 9.78
CA LEU A 118 -8.29 -0.07 10.59
C LEU A 118 -7.08 0.34 9.74
N SER A 119 -6.90 -0.25 8.56
CA SER A 119 -5.81 0.12 7.65
C SER A 119 -5.90 1.59 7.19
N ILE A 120 -7.10 2.06 6.83
CA ILE A 120 -7.36 3.47 6.49
C ILE A 120 -7.03 4.37 7.68
N PHE A 121 -7.45 4.00 8.88
CA PHE A 121 -7.18 4.78 10.08
C PHE A 121 -5.68 4.87 10.38
N ILE A 122 -4.95 3.75 10.32
CA ILE A 122 -3.49 3.73 10.53
C ILE A 122 -2.78 4.58 9.47
N HIS A 123 -3.17 4.47 8.21
CA HIS A 123 -2.62 5.29 7.14
C HIS A 123 -2.87 6.78 7.38
N PHE A 124 -4.12 7.15 7.69
CA PHE A 124 -4.46 8.53 8.04
C PHE A 124 -3.59 9.08 9.18
N VAL A 125 -3.44 8.32 10.27
CA VAL A 125 -2.58 8.72 11.40
C VAL A 125 -1.12 8.85 10.98
N PHE A 126 -0.61 7.93 10.15
CA PHE A 126 0.74 8.03 9.61
C PHE A 126 0.94 9.32 8.82
N ASN A 127 -0.02 9.68 7.98
CA ASN A 127 0.04 10.92 7.20
C ASN A 127 -0.01 12.18 8.07
N LEU A 128 -0.67 12.14 9.23
CA LEU A 128 -0.65 13.27 10.18
C LEU A 128 0.69 13.43 10.90
N VAL A 129 1.43 12.34 11.12
CA VAL A 129 2.64 12.35 11.96
C VAL A 129 3.90 12.49 11.12
N ILE A 130 3.94 11.87 9.93
CA ILE A 130 5.17 11.67 9.15
C ILE A 130 5.12 12.31 7.75
N ALA A 131 3.93 12.45 7.14
CA ALA A 131 3.82 12.85 5.73
C ALA A 131 3.97 14.36 5.50
#